data_AF-A0A3M1FBT3-F1
#
_entry.id   AF-A0A3M1FBT3-F1
#
_cell.length_a   1.000
_cell.length_b   1.000
_cell.length_c   1.000
_cell.angle_alpha   90.00
_cell.angle_beta   90.00
_cell.angle_gamma   90.00
#
_symmetry.space_group_name_H-M   'P 1'
#
loop_
_entity.id
_entity.type
_entity.pdbx_description
1 polymer ?
#
loop_
_entity_poly.entity_id
_entity_poly.type
_entity_poly.pdbx_seq_one_letter_code
_entity_poly.pdbx_strand_id
1 'polypeptide(L)'
;LNGGGYLAQIQEDYDLFQGDFTADGSADSPVIVAAEGVTYTLEELGGFSLDGKAVISQVAIISGTASVSATIDFSQPGIVTDTKKAIVALIKPGGQVEGAFKDFTMVLAGMKVEVDEAAITDEAITVENATLSLPKKLGETKGVLRKLVIKPKGITLGGAGVKFPLPDMYPVGKPVTTTVAGLARAPVYASGTLTGTTPTTPTIVLVENTATVGVFEGKIGLEVESTLQLWLPNNQRNIAVTFKIDENGDFEGEIEKLDLTVAGQALEMKKITLSNSGLKVGEATLTIQKQAKKSKQQTAATRLRRNPGLAAELARNGEAKTDKKLSIVVKDVVVDGNGLKIGGAGVTNYLPDFKVGTTATFTQMAFTVVVN
;
A
#
# COMPACT_ATOMS: atom_id res chain seq x y z
N LEU A 1 -27.97 -24.18 -48.42
CA LEU A 1 -29.02 -23.22 -48.78
C LEU A 1 -28.41 -21.82 -48.72
N ASN A 2 -28.63 -20.97 -49.72
CA ASN A 2 -28.20 -19.57 -49.67
C ASN A 2 -29.41 -18.70 -49.32
N GLY A 3 -29.21 -17.71 -48.47
CA GLY A 3 -30.26 -16.78 -48.06
C GLY A 3 -29.71 -15.38 -47.86
N GLY A 4 -30.60 -14.40 -47.79
CA GLY A 4 -30.27 -13.03 -47.45
C GLY A 4 -31.38 -12.44 -46.60
N GLY A 5 -31.01 -11.63 -45.60
CA GLY A 5 -31.98 -11.00 -44.71
C GLY A 5 -31.45 -10.76 -43.31
N TYR A 6 -32.35 -10.84 -42.35
CA TYR A 6 -32.08 -10.63 -40.94
C TYR A 6 -31.93 -11.97 -40.22
N LEU A 7 -30.83 -12.18 -39.49
CA LEU A 7 -30.66 -13.34 -38.62
C LEU A 7 -30.72 -12.89 -37.15
N ALA A 8 -31.71 -13.40 -36.42
CA ALA A 8 -31.91 -13.19 -34.99
C ALA A 8 -32.04 -14.53 -34.27
N GLN A 9 -31.67 -14.57 -32.99
CA GLN A 9 -32.17 -15.60 -32.10
C GLN A 9 -33.61 -15.23 -31.70
N ILE A 10 -34.55 -16.14 -31.92
CA ILE A 10 -35.99 -15.92 -31.67
C ILE A 10 -36.25 -15.60 -30.19
N GLN A 11 -35.44 -16.16 -29.29
CA GLN A 11 -35.53 -15.86 -27.88
C GLN A 11 -34.92 -14.47 -27.62
N GLU A 12 -35.80 -13.52 -27.28
CA GLU A 12 -35.51 -12.10 -26.97
C GLU A 12 -35.23 -11.18 -28.17
N ASP A 13 -35.55 -11.60 -29.40
CA ASP A 13 -35.22 -10.85 -30.62
C ASP A 13 -33.74 -10.42 -30.62
N TYR A 14 -32.86 -11.36 -30.27
CA TYR A 14 -31.44 -11.07 -30.14
C TYR A 14 -30.78 -11.03 -31.52
N ASP A 15 -30.61 -9.80 -31.96
CA ASP A 15 -30.19 -9.38 -33.26
C ASP A 15 -28.70 -9.70 -33.53
N LEU A 16 -28.41 -10.66 -34.44
CA LEU A 16 -27.04 -11.11 -34.72
C LEU A 16 -26.40 -10.32 -35.88
N PHE A 17 -26.95 -10.46 -37.10
CA PHE A 17 -26.45 -9.76 -38.28
C PHE A 17 -27.51 -9.63 -39.37
N GLN A 18 -27.27 -8.68 -40.28
CA GLN A 18 -28.06 -8.46 -41.48
C GLN A 18 -27.19 -8.61 -42.74
N GLY A 19 -27.65 -9.43 -43.69
CA GLY A 19 -27.02 -9.60 -45.00
C GLY A 19 -27.16 -11.02 -45.53
N ASP A 20 -26.26 -11.38 -46.44
CA ASP A 20 -26.24 -12.70 -47.08
C ASP A 20 -25.59 -13.75 -46.18
N PHE A 21 -26.08 -14.99 -46.26
CA PHE A 21 -25.57 -16.12 -45.50
C PHE A 21 -25.73 -17.45 -46.25
N THR A 22 -24.97 -18.44 -45.82
CA THR A 22 -25.09 -19.82 -46.27
C THR A 22 -25.47 -20.71 -45.09
N ALA A 23 -26.45 -21.58 -45.28
CA ALA A 23 -26.85 -22.60 -44.31
C ALA A 23 -26.42 -23.98 -44.84
N ASP A 24 -25.54 -24.65 -44.10
CA ASP A 24 -25.15 -26.03 -44.35
C ASP A 24 -25.95 -26.94 -43.42
N GLY A 25 -26.97 -27.58 -43.98
CA GLY A 25 -27.80 -28.57 -43.29
C GLY A 25 -27.30 -30.01 -43.45
N SER A 26 -26.20 -30.22 -44.18
CA SER A 26 -25.71 -31.57 -44.53
C SER A 26 -24.75 -32.17 -43.50
N ALA A 27 -24.23 -31.34 -42.60
CA ALA A 27 -23.39 -31.77 -41.50
C ALA A 27 -24.22 -32.35 -40.34
N ASP A 28 -23.63 -33.26 -39.57
CA ASP A 28 -24.18 -33.76 -38.29
C ASP A 28 -24.43 -32.62 -37.28
N SER A 29 -23.82 -31.45 -37.52
CA SER A 29 -24.02 -30.20 -36.79
C SER A 29 -24.28 -29.07 -37.79
N PRO A 30 -25.55 -28.82 -38.16
CA PRO A 30 -25.86 -27.87 -39.21
C PRO A 30 -25.61 -26.43 -38.74
N VAL A 31 -25.05 -25.60 -39.63
CA VAL A 31 -24.57 -24.24 -39.31
C VAL A 31 -25.02 -23.21 -40.35
N ILE A 32 -25.15 -21.96 -39.89
CA ILE A 32 -25.27 -20.77 -40.73
C ILE A 32 -23.94 -20.01 -40.66
N VAL A 33 -23.39 -19.66 -41.82
CA VAL A 33 -22.15 -18.88 -41.97
C VAL A 33 -22.48 -17.58 -42.68
N ALA A 34 -22.12 -16.45 -42.05
CA ALA A 34 -22.29 -15.13 -42.62
C ALA A 34 -21.36 -14.91 -43.83
N ALA A 35 -21.85 -14.26 -44.88
CA ALA A 35 -21.02 -13.85 -46.00
C ALA A 35 -20.10 -12.67 -45.63
N GLU A 36 -19.11 -12.37 -46.48
CA GLU A 36 -18.35 -11.13 -46.34
C GLU A 36 -19.25 -9.90 -46.53
N GLY A 37 -18.99 -8.84 -45.77
CA GLY A 37 -19.71 -7.56 -45.90
C GLY A 37 -21.08 -7.49 -45.21
N VAL A 38 -21.46 -8.51 -44.41
CA VAL A 38 -22.65 -8.40 -43.56
C VAL A 38 -22.53 -7.25 -42.55
N THR A 39 -23.67 -6.72 -42.16
CA THR A 39 -23.75 -5.71 -41.09
C THR A 39 -24.05 -6.41 -39.76
N TYR A 40 -23.07 -6.42 -38.87
CA TYR A 40 -23.26 -6.89 -37.50
C TYR A 40 -23.98 -5.83 -36.67
N THR A 41 -24.98 -6.25 -35.90
CA THR A 41 -25.84 -5.39 -35.08
C THR A 41 -25.43 -5.36 -33.61
N LEU A 42 -24.51 -6.23 -33.22
CA LEU A 42 -24.05 -6.32 -31.84
C LEU A 42 -23.18 -5.11 -31.46
N GLU A 43 -23.61 -4.36 -30.44
CA GLU A 43 -22.89 -3.19 -29.89
C GLU A 43 -22.25 -3.49 -28.53
N GLU A 44 -22.75 -4.51 -27.83
CA GLU A 44 -22.27 -4.92 -26.50
C GLU A 44 -22.15 -6.45 -26.40
N LEU A 45 -21.23 -6.93 -25.57
CA LEU A 45 -21.06 -8.36 -25.27
C LEU A 45 -20.84 -8.54 -23.77
N GLY A 46 -21.74 -9.26 -23.10
CA GLY A 46 -21.70 -9.45 -21.64
C GLY A 46 -21.89 -8.15 -20.85
N GLY A 47 -22.64 -7.20 -21.42
CA GLY A 47 -22.83 -5.85 -20.88
C GLY A 47 -21.63 -4.91 -21.04
N PHE A 48 -20.57 -5.34 -21.74
CA PHE A 48 -19.42 -4.48 -22.06
C PHE A 48 -19.53 -3.96 -23.50
N SER A 49 -19.16 -2.70 -23.70
CA SER A 49 -19.16 -2.09 -25.02
C SER A 49 -18.09 -2.71 -25.92
N LEU A 50 -18.39 -2.81 -27.21
CA LEU A 50 -17.45 -3.28 -28.21
C LEU A 50 -16.61 -2.14 -28.79
N ASP A 51 -15.32 -2.40 -28.97
CA ASP A 51 -14.42 -1.54 -29.73
C ASP A 51 -14.46 -1.95 -31.21
N GLY A 52 -15.38 -1.33 -31.94
CA GLY A 52 -15.66 -1.67 -33.33
C GLY A 52 -16.78 -2.70 -33.48
N LYS A 53 -16.74 -3.47 -34.57
CA LYS A 53 -17.80 -4.44 -34.89
C LYS A 53 -17.41 -5.83 -34.42
N ALA A 54 -18.34 -6.52 -33.77
CA ALA A 54 -18.25 -7.97 -33.60
C ALA A 54 -18.31 -8.66 -34.97
N VAL A 55 -17.67 -9.83 -35.07
CA VAL A 55 -17.72 -10.71 -36.23
C VAL A 55 -18.34 -12.02 -35.79
N ILE A 56 -19.48 -12.38 -36.39
CA ILE A 56 -20.17 -13.65 -36.13
C ILE A 56 -19.74 -14.63 -37.20
N SER A 57 -18.92 -15.61 -36.83
CA SER A 57 -18.34 -16.56 -37.78
C SER A 57 -19.32 -17.66 -38.18
N GLN A 58 -20.11 -18.14 -37.22
CA GLN A 58 -21.07 -19.22 -37.43
C GLN A 58 -22.18 -19.21 -36.39
N VAL A 59 -23.35 -19.73 -36.77
CA VAL A 59 -24.49 -19.98 -35.87
C VAL A 59 -24.92 -21.43 -36.02
N ALA A 60 -24.87 -22.20 -34.94
CA ALA A 60 -25.37 -23.57 -34.93
C ALA A 60 -26.90 -23.57 -35.02
N ILE A 61 -27.47 -24.25 -36.02
CA ILE A 61 -28.92 -24.19 -36.29
C ILE A 61 -29.72 -24.90 -35.19
N ILE A 62 -29.21 -26.02 -34.68
CA ILE A 62 -29.92 -26.81 -33.66
C ILE A 62 -29.94 -26.11 -32.31
N SER A 63 -28.78 -25.61 -31.86
CA SER A 63 -28.67 -24.99 -30.53
C SER A 63 -28.92 -23.49 -30.53
N GLY A 64 -28.96 -22.84 -31.70
CA GLY A 64 -29.01 -21.38 -31.85
C GLY A 64 -27.74 -20.65 -31.39
N THR A 65 -26.68 -21.38 -31.01
CA THR A 65 -25.45 -20.79 -30.47
C THR A 65 -24.65 -20.12 -31.58
N ALA A 66 -24.33 -18.84 -31.40
CA ALA A 66 -23.46 -18.09 -32.29
C ALA A 66 -22.02 -18.03 -31.77
N SER A 67 -21.04 -18.23 -32.65
CA SER A 67 -19.62 -17.99 -32.36
C SER A 67 -19.27 -16.57 -32.77
N VAL A 68 -18.72 -15.79 -31.84
CA VAL A 68 -18.47 -14.36 -32.02
C VAL A 68 -17.01 -14.05 -31.71
N SER A 69 -16.38 -13.27 -32.58
CA SER A 69 -15.07 -12.67 -32.36
C SER A 69 -15.25 -11.16 -32.25
N ALA A 70 -14.79 -10.54 -31.18
CA ALA A 70 -14.91 -9.09 -30.98
C ALA A 70 -13.73 -8.54 -30.18
N THR A 71 -13.58 -7.22 -30.17
CA THR A 71 -12.74 -6.52 -29.19
C THR A 71 -13.66 -5.90 -28.17
N ILE A 72 -13.54 -6.29 -26.90
CA ILE A 72 -14.30 -5.69 -25.80
C ILE A 72 -13.50 -4.54 -25.23
N ASP A 73 -14.14 -3.41 -24.96
CA ASP A 73 -13.61 -2.32 -24.14
C ASP A 73 -14.21 -2.39 -22.73
N PHE A 74 -13.38 -2.72 -21.75
CA PHE A 74 -13.72 -2.70 -20.33
C PHE A 74 -13.12 -1.47 -19.62
N SER A 75 -13.03 -0.33 -20.33
CA SER A 75 -12.62 0.95 -19.75
C SER A 75 -13.60 1.38 -18.65
N GLN A 76 -13.26 1.04 -17.41
CA GLN A 76 -13.98 1.42 -16.20
C GLN A 76 -13.19 2.51 -15.46
N PRO A 77 -13.86 3.37 -14.67
CA PRO A 77 -13.16 4.25 -13.74
C PRO A 77 -12.15 3.44 -12.92
N GLY A 78 -10.89 3.88 -12.87
CA GLY A 78 -9.83 3.16 -12.15
C GLY A 78 -9.10 2.07 -12.91
N ILE A 79 -9.55 1.68 -14.12
CA ILE A 79 -8.80 0.83 -15.06
C ILE A 79 -8.22 1.74 -16.15
N VAL A 80 -6.92 2.03 -16.06
CA VAL A 80 -6.29 3.08 -16.89
C VAL A 80 -5.45 2.56 -18.06
N THR A 81 -5.24 1.24 -18.18
CA THR A 81 -4.38 0.68 -19.23
C THR A 81 -4.93 -0.63 -19.79
N ASP A 82 -4.74 -0.82 -21.10
CA ASP A 82 -5.00 -2.09 -21.81
C ASP A 82 -6.46 -2.58 -21.67
N THR A 83 -7.40 -1.62 -21.72
CA THR A 83 -8.85 -1.83 -21.55
C THR A 83 -9.52 -2.57 -22.70
N LYS A 84 -8.78 -2.82 -23.78
CA LYS A 84 -9.29 -3.39 -25.03
C LYS A 84 -8.73 -4.78 -25.25
N LYS A 85 -9.59 -5.80 -25.30
CA LYS A 85 -9.15 -7.18 -25.52
C LYS A 85 -9.99 -7.90 -26.56
N ALA A 86 -9.29 -8.51 -27.49
CA ALA A 86 -9.88 -9.45 -28.42
C ALA A 86 -10.38 -10.69 -27.66
N ILE A 87 -11.54 -11.17 -28.03
CA ILE A 87 -12.16 -12.36 -27.46
C ILE A 87 -12.83 -13.18 -28.56
N VAL A 88 -12.83 -14.49 -28.35
CA VAL A 88 -13.77 -15.40 -29.01
C VAL A 88 -14.74 -15.90 -27.94
N ALA A 89 -16.03 -15.67 -28.16
CA ALA A 89 -17.11 -16.02 -27.26
C ALA A 89 -18.22 -16.77 -27.98
N LEU A 90 -19.09 -17.39 -27.20
CA LEU A 90 -20.32 -18.02 -27.62
C LEU A 90 -21.49 -17.17 -27.11
N ILE A 91 -22.49 -16.95 -27.96
CA ILE A 91 -23.77 -16.36 -27.58
C ILE A 91 -24.83 -17.45 -27.72
N LYS A 92 -25.34 -17.95 -26.60
CA LYS A 92 -26.45 -18.90 -26.54
C LYS A 92 -27.80 -18.19 -26.72
N PRO A 93 -28.89 -18.91 -27.06
CA PRO A 93 -30.22 -18.33 -27.15
C PRO A 93 -30.60 -17.50 -25.92
N GLY A 94 -31.20 -16.32 -26.14
CA GLY A 94 -31.49 -15.35 -25.08
C GLY A 94 -30.28 -14.50 -24.67
N GLY A 95 -29.33 -14.28 -25.58
CA GLY A 95 -28.20 -13.36 -25.36
C GLY A 95 -27.17 -13.81 -24.33
N GLN A 96 -27.24 -15.05 -23.83
CA GLN A 96 -26.34 -15.56 -22.81
C GLN A 96 -24.92 -15.73 -23.37
N VAL A 97 -23.98 -14.98 -22.79
CA VAL A 97 -22.58 -14.95 -23.25
C VAL A 97 -21.74 -15.94 -22.46
N GLU A 98 -20.88 -16.68 -23.15
CA GLU A 98 -19.81 -17.48 -22.55
C GLU A 98 -18.53 -17.32 -23.35
N GLY A 99 -17.45 -16.85 -22.71
CA GLY A 99 -16.17 -16.71 -23.39
C GLY A 99 -15.00 -16.74 -22.40
N ALA A 100 -13.79 -16.74 -22.94
CA ALA A 100 -12.59 -16.68 -22.13
C ALA A 100 -11.60 -15.66 -22.67
N PHE A 101 -10.96 -14.92 -21.77
CA PHE A 101 -9.79 -14.11 -22.06
C PHE A 101 -8.53 -14.83 -21.59
N LYS A 102 -7.44 -14.56 -22.30
CA LYS A 102 -6.09 -14.94 -21.88
C LYS A 102 -5.18 -13.73 -21.88
N ASP A 103 -4.24 -13.72 -20.96
CA ASP A 103 -3.10 -12.80 -20.93
C ASP A 103 -3.50 -11.32 -21.12
N PHE A 104 -4.10 -10.71 -20.09
CA PHE A 104 -4.30 -9.27 -20.07
C PHE A 104 -3.76 -8.62 -18.80
N THR A 105 -3.44 -7.34 -18.92
CA THR A 105 -2.98 -6.52 -17.82
C THR A 105 -3.97 -5.41 -17.56
N MET A 106 -4.12 -5.01 -16.31
CA MET A 106 -4.82 -3.80 -15.92
C MET A 106 -4.06 -3.09 -14.80
N VAL A 107 -4.46 -1.87 -14.50
CA VAL A 107 -3.97 -1.13 -13.33
C VAL A 107 -5.14 -0.90 -12.39
N LEU A 108 -4.92 -1.13 -11.09
CA LEU A 108 -5.87 -0.89 -10.00
C LEU A 108 -5.14 -0.12 -8.90
N ALA A 109 -5.57 1.11 -8.60
CA ALA A 109 -4.94 1.95 -7.58
C ALA A 109 -3.40 2.06 -7.72
N GLY A 110 -2.93 2.29 -8.94
CA GLY A 110 -1.50 2.38 -9.29
C GLY A 110 -0.73 1.06 -9.26
N MET A 111 -1.38 -0.07 -8.97
CA MET A 111 -0.77 -1.39 -8.96
C MET A 111 -1.09 -2.15 -10.25
N LYS A 112 -0.11 -2.86 -10.78
CA LYS A 112 -0.29 -3.69 -11.99
C LYS A 112 -0.97 -5.00 -11.60
N VAL A 113 -2.03 -5.37 -12.30
CA VAL A 113 -2.72 -6.66 -12.18
C VAL A 113 -2.54 -7.42 -13.48
N GLU A 114 -1.91 -8.58 -13.41
CA GLU A 114 -1.68 -9.48 -14.53
C GLU A 114 -2.66 -10.67 -14.41
N VAL A 115 -3.45 -10.89 -15.45
CA VAL A 115 -4.48 -11.94 -15.52
C VAL A 115 -4.10 -12.93 -16.60
N ASP A 116 -3.87 -14.18 -16.19
CA ASP A 116 -3.51 -15.27 -17.12
C ASP A 116 -4.76 -15.79 -17.84
N GLU A 117 -5.86 -15.97 -17.11
CA GLU A 117 -7.13 -16.48 -17.62
C GLU A 117 -8.32 -15.80 -16.93
N ALA A 118 -9.35 -15.49 -17.71
CA ALA A 118 -10.63 -14.99 -17.21
C ALA A 118 -11.79 -15.57 -18.01
N ALA A 119 -12.95 -15.73 -17.37
CA ALA A 119 -14.18 -16.11 -18.04
C ALA A 119 -15.13 -14.91 -18.11
N ILE A 120 -15.76 -14.69 -19.27
CA ILE A 120 -16.86 -13.72 -19.42
C ILE A 120 -18.19 -14.45 -19.45
N THR A 121 -19.17 -13.84 -18.78
CA THR A 121 -20.58 -14.22 -18.78
C THR A 121 -21.43 -13.04 -19.25
N ASP A 122 -22.74 -13.20 -19.26
CA ASP A 122 -23.72 -12.12 -19.46
C ASP A 122 -23.61 -11.00 -18.41
N GLU A 123 -23.16 -11.31 -17.19
CA GLU A 123 -23.12 -10.34 -16.09
C GLU A 123 -21.73 -9.72 -15.83
N ALA A 124 -20.67 -10.49 -16.02
CA ALA A 124 -19.34 -10.12 -15.54
C ALA A 124 -18.19 -10.89 -16.21
N ILE A 125 -17.00 -10.29 -16.11
CA ILE A 125 -15.72 -10.98 -16.29
C ILE A 125 -15.25 -11.46 -14.91
N THR A 126 -14.95 -12.74 -14.80
CA THR A 126 -14.50 -13.38 -13.56
C THR A 126 -13.10 -13.94 -13.72
N VAL A 127 -12.28 -13.74 -12.69
CA VAL A 127 -10.87 -14.11 -12.66
C VAL A 127 -10.61 -14.84 -11.34
N GLU A 128 -10.22 -16.11 -11.43
CA GLU A 128 -10.00 -16.92 -10.22
C GLU A 128 -8.73 -16.44 -9.49
N ASN A 129 -7.64 -16.22 -10.23
CA ASN A 129 -6.38 -15.69 -9.70
C ASN A 129 -5.79 -14.65 -10.64
N ALA A 130 -5.26 -13.58 -10.08
CA ALA A 130 -4.46 -12.58 -10.80
C ALA A 130 -3.20 -12.24 -10.00
N THR A 131 -2.10 -11.94 -10.69
CA THR A 131 -0.87 -11.47 -10.04
C THR A 131 -0.94 -9.96 -9.86
N LEU A 132 -0.85 -9.50 -8.61
CA LEU A 132 -0.77 -8.08 -8.26
C LEU A 132 0.70 -7.71 -8.05
N SER A 133 1.18 -6.67 -8.72
CA SER A 133 2.51 -6.11 -8.51
C SER A 133 2.40 -4.69 -7.97
N LEU A 134 3.00 -4.45 -6.81
CA LEU A 134 3.05 -3.13 -6.20
C LEU A 134 3.98 -2.19 -6.99
N PRO A 135 3.69 -0.88 -7.06
CA PRO A 135 4.58 0.09 -7.68
C PRO A 135 5.91 0.22 -6.91
N LYS A 136 6.92 0.81 -7.58
CA LYS A 136 8.26 1.00 -7.02
C LYS A 136 8.27 1.70 -5.65
N LYS A 137 7.43 2.72 -5.51
CA LYS A 137 7.25 3.49 -4.27
C LYS A 137 6.62 2.71 -3.10
N LEU A 138 6.19 1.47 -3.33
CA LEU A 138 5.68 0.55 -2.31
C LEU A 138 6.55 -0.71 -2.15
N GLY A 139 7.66 -0.82 -2.89
CA GLY A 139 8.65 -1.89 -2.71
C GLY A 139 8.62 -3.02 -3.75
N GLU A 140 7.87 -2.89 -4.84
CA GLU A 140 7.84 -3.83 -5.97
C GLU A 140 7.54 -5.29 -5.58
N THR A 141 6.81 -5.49 -4.48
CA THR A 141 6.40 -6.83 -4.04
C THR A 141 5.25 -7.33 -4.90
N LYS A 142 5.14 -8.66 -5.02
CA LYS A 142 4.06 -9.33 -5.74
C LYS A 142 3.14 -10.05 -4.77
N GLY A 143 1.86 -10.07 -5.09
CA GLY A 143 0.81 -10.80 -4.40
C GLY A 143 -0.14 -11.48 -5.37
N VAL A 144 -1.11 -12.20 -4.83
CA VAL A 144 -2.16 -12.86 -5.61
C VAL A 144 -3.50 -12.26 -5.21
N LEU A 145 -4.24 -11.74 -6.18
CA LEU A 145 -5.65 -11.41 -6.04
C LEU A 145 -6.46 -12.65 -6.39
N ARG A 146 -7.48 -12.93 -5.59
CA ARG A 146 -8.39 -14.07 -5.81
C ARG A 146 -9.80 -13.58 -6.05
N LYS A 147 -10.52 -14.28 -6.93
CA LYS A 147 -11.94 -14.02 -7.22
C LYS A 147 -12.20 -12.56 -7.59
N LEU A 148 -11.43 -12.05 -8.55
CA LEU A 148 -11.64 -10.73 -9.13
C LEU A 148 -12.85 -10.79 -10.07
N VAL A 149 -13.79 -9.88 -9.88
CA VAL A 149 -15.00 -9.78 -10.70
C VAL A 149 -15.09 -8.36 -11.24
N ILE A 150 -15.08 -8.23 -12.55
CA ILE A 150 -15.21 -6.98 -13.28
C ILE A 150 -16.62 -6.95 -13.87
N LYS A 151 -17.38 -5.92 -13.50
CA LYS A 151 -18.72 -5.65 -14.04
C LYS A 151 -18.68 -4.39 -14.91
N PRO A 152 -19.68 -4.17 -15.77
CA PRO A 152 -19.76 -2.96 -16.61
C PRO A 152 -19.79 -1.62 -15.85
N LYS A 153 -19.97 -1.64 -14.53
CA LYS A 153 -20.04 -0.44 -13.68
C LYS A 153 -19.01 -0.44 -12.53
N GLY A 154 -18.09 -1.39 -12.49
CA GLY A 154 -17.07 -1.42 -11.45
C GLY A 154 -16.41 -2.77 -11.22
N ILE A 155 -15.53 -2.81 -10.21
CA ILE A 155 -14.70 -3.96 -9.89
C ILE A 155 -14.98 -4.39 -8.45
N THR A 156 -15.03 -5.70 -8.21
CA THR A 156 -15.11 -6.28 -6.87
C THR A 156 -14.08 -7.38 -6.70
N LEU A 157 -13.60 -7.57 -5.46
CA LEU A 157 -12.62 -8.59 -5.10
C LEU A 157 -13.23 -9.48 -4.03
N GLY A 158 -13.50 -10.75 -4.33
CA GLY A 158 -14.07 -11.69 -3.36
C GLY A 158 -15.52 -11.40 -2.92
N GLY A 159 -16.17 -10.36 -3.46
CA GLY A 159 -17.52 -9.92 -3.10
C GLY A 159 -17.58 -8.42 -2.75
N ALA A 160 -18.78 -7.87 -2.50
CA ALA A 160 -18.94 -6.47 -2.12
C ALA A 160 -18.42 -6.23 -0.69
N GLY A 161 -17.52 -5.26 -0.51
CA GLY A 161 -16.96 -4.87 0.80
C GLY A 161 -15.97 -5.88 1.40
N VAL A 162 -15.51 -6.86 0.63
CA VAL A 162 -14.59 -7.88 1.11
C VAL A 162 -13.16 -7.32 1.20
N LYS A 163 -12.51 -7.60 2.32
CA LYS A 163 -11.09 -7.32 2.52
C LYS A 163 -10.26 -8.36 1.80
N PHE A 164 -9.27 -7.92 1.03
CA PHE A 164 -8.29 -8.79 0.39
C PHE A 164 -6.88 -8.51 0.92
N PRO A 165 -6.04 -9.54 1.05
CA PRO A 165 -4.68 -9.37 1.54
C PRO A 165 -3.83 -8.65 0.48
N LEU A 166 -2.96 -7.75 0.96
CA LEU A 166 -1.89 -7.14 0.18
C LEU A 166 -0.53 -7.66 0.67
N PRO A 167 0.50 -7.71 -0.21
CA PRO A 167 1.86 -8.00 0.21
C PRO A 167 2.38 -6.96 1.21
N ASP A 168 3.48 -7.28 1.89
CA ASP A 168 4.22 -6.30 2.68
C ASP A 168 4.67 -5.12 1.80
N MET A 169 4.58 -3.92 2.35
CA MET A 169 4.95 -2.67 1.68
C MET A 169 6.15 -2.01 2.35
N TYR A 170 7.02 -1.46 1.51
CA TYR A 170 8.31 -0.88 1.90
C TYR A 170 8.41 0.55 1.35
N PRO A 171 7.65 1.50 1.91
CA PRO A 171 7.54 2.85 1.36
C PRO A 171 8.88 3.60 1.34
N VAL A 172 9.77 3.29 2.28
CA VAL A 172 11.12 3.88 2.37
C VAL A 172 12.22 2.94 1.89
N GLY A 173 11.86 1.90 1.13
CA GLY A 173 12.77 0.87 0.65
C GLY A 173 12.85 -0.35 1.57
N LYS A 174 13.31 -1.47 0.99
CA LYS A 174 13.49 -2.74 1.72
C LYS A 174 14.65 -2.63 2.72
N PRO A 175 14.57 -3.29 3.88
CA PRO A 175 15.70 -3.35 4.80
C PRO A 175 16.92 -3.95 4.09
N VAL A 176 18.05 -3.26 4.17
CA VAL A 176 19.34 -3.80 3.74
C VAL A 176 19.93 -4.56 4.91
N THR A 177 19.84 -5.90 4.88
CA THR A 177 20.65 -6.74 5.77
C THR A 177 22.09 -6.72 5.30
N THR A 178 22.92 -5.90 5.93
CA THR A 178 24.37 -6.01 5.81
C THR A 178 24.82 -7.22 6.61
N THR A 179 24.98 -8.36 5.93
CA THR A 179 25.77 -9.45 6.49
C THR A 179 27.21 -8.94 6.56
N VAL A 180 27.70 -8.60 7.75
CA VAL A 180 29.11 -8.27 7.94
C VAL A 180 29.90 -9.55 7.69
N ALA A 181 30.34 -9.74 6.44
CA ALA A 181 31.30 -10.79 6.11
C ALA A 181 32.54 -10.57 6.98
N GLY A 182 32.92 -11.62 7.70
CA GLY A 182 33.80 -11.56 8.86
C GLY A 182 34.98 -10.61 8.70
N LEU A 183 35.15 -9.74 9.70
CA LEU A 183 36.48 -9.32 10.11
C LEU A 183 37.26 -10.61 10.41
N ALA A 184 38.09 -11.04 9.45
CA ALA A 184 39.07 -12.10 9.66
C ALA A 184 39.96 -11.66 10.84
N ARG A 185 39.63 -12.15 12.04
CA ARG A 185 40.42 -11.90 13.23
C ARG A 185 41.76 -12.61 13.05
N ALA A 186 42.85 -11.84 13.14
CA ALA A 186 44.11 -12.38 13.62
C ALA A 186 43.84 -13.10 14.97
N PRO A 187 44.49 -14.25 15.25
CA PRO A 187 44.10 -15.11 16.35
C PRO A 187 44.51 -14.48 17.68
N VAL A 188 43.56 -13.87 18.38
CA VAL A 188 43.68 -13.60 19.81
C VAL A 188 42.42 -14.11 20.49
N TYR A 189 42.66 -14.90 21.52
CA TYR A 189 41.73 -15.74 22.26
C TYR A 189 40.42 -15.06 22.68
N ALA A 190 39.39 -15.91 22.67
CA ALA A 190 38.16 -15.87 23.45
C ALA A 190 37.00 -14.95 23.01
N SER A 191 35.81 -15.56 23.15
CA SER A 191 34.51 -14.98 23.45
C SER A 191 33.69 -14.42 22.27
N GLY A 192 32.67 -15.20 21.91
CA GLY A 192 31.42 -14.72 21.34
C GLY A 192 31.40 -14.63 19.81
N THR A 193 30.80 -15.61 19.16
CA THR A 193 30.24 -15.45 17.82
C THR A 193 29.16 -14.36 17.86
N LEU A 194 29.55 -13.11 17.62
CA LEU A 194 28.65 -12.01 17.29
C LEU A 194 28.17 -12.20 15.85
N THR A 195 27.33 -13.20 15.62
CA THR A 195 26.45 -13.26 14.44
C THR A 195 25.14 -12.58 14.80
N GLY A 196 25.21 -11.28 15.08
CA GLY A 196 24.03 -10.44 15.23
C GLY A 196 23.78 -9.72 13.91
N THR A 197 22.84 -10.22 13.11
CA THR A 197 22.30 -9.48 11.96
C THR A 197 21.27 -8.49 12.48
N THR A 198 21.70 -7.46 13.22
CA THR A 198 20.81 -6.34 13.51
C THR A 198 20.70 -5.49 12.25
N PRO A 199 19.51 -5.27 11.67
CA PRO A 199 19.35 -4.31 10.59
C PRO A 199 19.87 -2.96 11.07
N THR A 200 20.93 -2.46 10.42
CA THR A 200 21.55 -1.18 10.77
C THR A 200 20.78 0.00 10.17
N THR A 201 19.88 -0.27 9.24
CA THR A 201 19.12 0.76 8.53
C THR A 201 17.73 0.90 9.14
N PRO A 202 17.33 2.12 9.54
CA PRO A 202 15.99 2.39 10.02
C PRO A 202 14.96 1.95 8.97
N THR A 203 13.91 1.25 9.41
CA THR A 203 12.96 0.64 8.50
C THR A 203 11.52 0.98 8.90
N ILE A 204 10.73 1.38 7.90
CA ILE A 204 9.29 1.53 7.97
C ILE A 204 8.73 0.45 7.05
N VAL A 205 8.01 -0.51 7.63
CA VAL A 205 7.38 -1.62 6.89
C VAL A 205 5.92 -1.68 7.27
N LEU A 206 5.05 -1.84 6.29
CA LEU A 206 3.62 -2.06 6.49
C LEU A 206 3.35 -3.54 6.23
N VAL A 207 2.90 -4.25 7.25
CA VAL A 207 2.63 -5.70 7.21
C VAL A 207 1.17 -5.99 7.55
N GLU A 208 0.75 -7.24 7.34
CA GLU A 208 -0.63 -7.67 7.63
C GLU A 208 -1.68 -6.82 6.89
N ASN A 209 -1.30 -6.38 5.69
CA ASN A 209 -2.07 -5.42 4.93
C ASN A 209 -3.36 -6.06 4.43
N THR A 210 -4.49 -5.44 4.73
CA THR A 210 -5.79 -5.81 4.17
C THR A 210 -6.44 -4.59 3.56
N ALA A 211 -6.96 -4.73 2.34
CA ALA A 211 -7.50 -3.62 1.59
C ALA A 211 -8.98 -3.84 1.21
N THR A 212 -9.72 -2.75 1.11
CA THR A 212 -11.04 -2.67 0.48
C THR A 212 -10.97 -1.75 -0.72
N VAL A 213 -11.65 -2.12 -1.81
CA VAL A 213 -11.79 -1.23 -2.98
C VAL A 213 -12.88 -0.21 -2.68
N GLY A 214 -12.58 1.07 -2.92
CA GLY A 214 -13.52 2.17 -2.74
C GLY A 214 -13.41 3.21 -3.86
N VAL A 215 -14.39 4.10 -3.91
CA VAL A 215 -14.34 5.30 -4.76
C VAL A 215 -14.11 6.50 -3.85
N PHE A 216 -12.97 7.16 -4.01
CA PHE A 216 -12.55 8.34 -3.25
C PHE A 216 -12.40 9.50 -4.23
N GLU A 217 -13.12 10.59 -3.99
CA GLU A 217 -13.08 11.79 -4.85
C GLU A 217 -13.40 11.50 -6.33
N GLY A 218 -14.28 10.52 -6.58
CA GLY A 218 -14.68 10.09 -7.93
C GLY A 218 -13.69 9.17 -8.64
N LYS A 219 -12.61 8.75 -7.96
CA LYS A 219 -11.58 7.84 -8.48
C LYS A 219 -11.54 6.55 -7.67
N ILE A 220 -11.20 5.44 -8.30
CA ILE A 220 -10.97 4.20 -7.55
C ILE A 220 -9.68 4.34 -6.75
N GLY A 221 -9.74 3.95 -5.49
CA GLY A 221 -8.57 3.77 -4.64
C GLY A 221 -8.78 2.59 -3.71
N LEU A 222 -7.82 2.39 -2.81
CA LEU A 222 -7.91 1.40 -1.75
C LEU A 222 -7.93 2.09 -0.40
N GLU A 223 -8.73 1.58 0.52
CA GLU A 223 -8.56 1.81 1.96
C GLU A 223 -7.89 0.58 2.57
N VAL A 224 -6.77 0.79 3.26
CA VAL A 224 -5.89 -0.27 3.74
C VAL A 224 -5.78 -0.20 5.25
N GLU A 225 -6.05 -1.31 5.90
CA GLU A 225 -5.70 -1.55 7.30
C GLU A 225 -4.39 -2.33 7.36
N SER A 226 -3.48 -1.91 8.22
CA SER A 226 -2.12 -2.44 8.29
C SER A 226 -1.53 -2.32 9.70
N THR A 227 -0.47 -3.08 9.95
CA THR A 227 0.45 -2.87 11.07
C THR A 227 1.71 -2.19 10.54
N LEU A 228 1.92 -0.93 10.89
CA LEU A 228 3.19 -0.23 10.71
C LEU A 228 4.21 -0.76 11.72
N GLN A 229 5.24 -1.43 11.21
CA GLN A 229 6.44 -1.75 11.96
C GLN A 229 7.49 -0.66 11.76
N LEU A 230 7.81 0.04 12.85
CA LEU A 230 8.86 1.03 12.91
C LEU A 230 10.08 0.43 13.60
N TRP A 231 11.15 0.26 12.84
CA TRP A 231 12.42 -0.25 13.33
C TRP A 231 13.44 0.89 13.37
N LEU A 232 13.48 1.58 14.51
CA LEU A 232 14.51 2.57 14.84
C LEU A 232 15.34 2.04 16.02
N PRO A 233 16.64 2.39 16.13
CA PRO A 233 17.46 2.02 17.28
C PRO A 233 16.77 2.37 18.61
N ASN A 234 16.58 1.38 19.48
CA ASN A 234 15.86 1.48 20.76
C ASN A 234 14.38 1.92 20.68
N ASN A 235 13.78 1.87 19.50
CA ASN A 235 12.47 2.45 19.19
C ASN A 235 11.64 1.54 18.30
N GLN A 236 11.75 0.23 18.51
CA GLN A 236 10.93 -0.76 17.82
C GLN A 236 9.47 -0.60 18.26
N ARG A 237 8.56 -0.45 17.29
CA ARG A 237 7.11 -0.26 17.53
C ARG A 237 6.30 -0.96 16.45
N ASN A 238 5.14 -1.47 16.86
CA ASN A 238 4.08 -1.92 15.96
C ASN A 238 2.87 -1.01 16.21
N ILE A 239 2.34 -0.40 15.16
CA ILE A 239 1.28 0.60 15.24
C ILE A 239 0.21 0.20 14.23
N ALA A 240 -1.03 -0.02 14.69
CA ALA A 240 -2.14 -0.22 13.77
C ALA A 240 -2.41 1.10 13.04
N VAL A 241 -2.50 1.05 11.71
CA VAL A 241 -2.72 2.22 10.86
C VAL A 241 -3.77 1.91 9.81
N THR A 242 -4.55 2.93 9.46
CA THR A 242 -5.42 2.93 8.28
C THR A 242 -4.94 4.03 7.36
N PHE A 243 -4.83 3.74 6.07
CA PHE A 243 -4.41 4.70 5.06
C PHE A 243 -5.12 4.42 3.74
N LYS A 244 -5.06 5.39 2.81
CA LYS A 244 -5.63 5.24 1.48
C LYS A 244 -4.54 5.16 0.44
N ILE A 245 -4.75 4.41 -0.64
CA ILE A 245 -3.91 4.37 -1.84
C ILE A 245 -4.74 4.90 -3.01
N ASP A 246 -4.22 5.90 -3.72
CA ASP A 246 -4.89 6.51 -4.87
C ASP A 246 -4.65 5.77 -6.20
N GLU A 247 -5.18 6.30 -7.30
CA GLU A 247 -5.01 5.74 -8.66
C GLU A 247 -3.56 5.75 -9.16
N ASN A 248 -2.69 6.56 -8.57
CA ASN A 248 -1.27 6.64 -8.90
C ASN A 248 -0.44 5.67 -8.05
N GLY A 249 -1.02 5.08 -7.01
CA GLY A 249 -0.34 4.25 -6.02
C GLY A 249 0.34 5.08 -4.91
N ASP A 250 0.02 6.37 -4.82
CA ASP A 250 0.44 7.21 -3.69
C ASP A 250 -0.47 6.87 -2.51
N PHE A 251 0.12 6.74 -1.34
CA PHE A 251 -0.64 6.47 -0.14
C PHE A 251 -0.42 7.53 0.92
N GLU A 252 -1.48 7.76 1.68
CA GLU A 252 -1.50 8.72 2.77
C GLU A 252 -2.34 8.18 3.93
N GLY A 253 -1.77 8.26 5.13
CA GLY A 253 -2.43 7.92 6.38
C GLY A 253 -2.03 8.87 7.50
N GLU A 254 -2.81 8.86 8.57
CA GLU A 254 -2.55 9.68 9.75
C GLU A 254 -2.31 8.82 10.99
N ILE A 255 -1.32 9.23 11.80
CA ILE A 255 -1.06 8.67 13.12
C ILE A 255 -1.15 9.81 14.11
N GLU A 256 -2.07 9.70 15.08
CA GLU A 256 -2.33 10.78 16.04
C GLU A 256 -1.10 11.10 16.88
N LYS A 257 -0.40 10.06 17.36
CA LYS A 257 0.72 10.17 18.29
C LYS A 257 1.74 9.05 18.14
N LEU A 258 3.02 9.38 18.29
CA LEU A 258 4.10 8.42 18.41
C LEU A 258 5.16 8.90 19.41
N ASP A 259 5.51 8.05 20.37
CA ASP A 259 6.51 8.33 21.39
C ASP A 259 7.82 7.57 21.12
N LEU A 260 8.90 8.33 20.91
CA LEU A 260 10.26 7.82 20.67
C LEU A 260 11.22 8.19 21.82
N THR A 261 12.32 7.47 21.91
CA THR A 261 13.46 7.72 22.80
C THR A 261 14.70 8.05 21.97
N VAL A 262 15.09 9.31 21.94
CA VAL A 262 16.26 9.79 21.18
C VAL A 262 17.36 10.18 22.17
N ALA A 263 18.52 9.54 22.07
CA ALA A 263 19.64 9.74 23.01
C ALA A 263 19.24 9.63 24.50
N GLY A 264 18.31 8.72 24.82
CA GLY A 264 17.78 8.53 26.17
C GLY A 264 16.79 9.62 26.63
N GLN A 265 16.32 10.49 25.73
CA GLN A 265 15.34 11.54 26.00
C GLN A 265 14.03 11.24 25.27
N ALA A 266 12.91 11.65 25.86
CA ALA A 266 11.60 11.37 25.31
C ALA A 266 11.26 12.37 24.20
N LEU A 267 10.94 11.89 23.01
CA LEU A 267 10.43 12.67 21.89
C LEU A 267 8.97 12.28 21.64
N GLU A 268 8.05 13.18 21.97
CA GLU A 268 6.63 13.04 21.69
C GLU A 268 6.33 13.65 20.32
N MET A 269 5.73 12.89 19.40
CA MET A 269 5.34 13.33 18.06
C MET A 269 3.82 13.25 17.92
N LYS A 270 3.20 14.25 17.29
CA LYS A 270 1.75 14.37 17.06
C LYS A 270 1.46 14.78 15.62
N LYS A 271 0.25 14.44 15.14
CA LYS A 271 -0.24 14.76 13.79
C LYS A 271 0.76 14.28 12.73
N ILE A 272 0.98 12.98 12.70
CA ILE A 272 2.01 12.37 11.87
C ILE A 272 1.34 11.92 10.57
N THR A 273 1.79 12.46 9.46
CA THR A 273 1.41 11.99 8.13
C THR A 273 2.35 10.85 7.73
N LEU A 274 1.79 9.71 7.42
CA LEU A 274 2.47 8.56 6.84
C LEU A 274 2.24 8.58 5.32
N SER A 275 3.31 8.50 4.52
CA SER A 275 3.23 8.46 3.06
C SER A 275 4.37 7.64 2.42
N ASN A 276 4.44 7.62 1.09
CA ASN A 276 5.56 7.03 0.33
C ASN A 276 6.93 7.63 0.66
N SER A 277 7.00 8.74 1.39
CA SER A 277 8.26 9.35 1.83
C SER A 277 8.64 9.02 3.27
N GLY A 278 7.81 8.23 3.98
CA GLY A 278 8.00 7.88 5.38
C GLY A 278 7.03 8.62 6.30
N LEU A 279 7.49 9.01 7.49
CA LEU A 279 6.70 9.74 8.48
C LEU A 279 7.10 11.22 8.48
N LYS A 280 6.12 12.11 8.27
CA LYS A 280 6.27 13.55 8.45
C LYS A 280 5.47 13.99 9.67
N VAL A 281 6.11 14.67 10.61
CA VAL A 281 5.49 15.03 11.88
C VAL A 281 5.08 16.50 11.86
N GLY A 282 3.81 16.78 12.18
CA GLY A 282 3.31 18.15 12.30
C GLY A 282 3.79 18.85 13.57
N GLU A 283 3.79 18.15 14.71
CA GLU A 283 4.18 18.71 16.01
C GLU A 283 5.06 17.72 16.79
N ALA A 284 6.19 18.17 17.32
CA ALA A 284 7.05 17.33 18.14
C ALA A 284 7.61 18.08 19.35
N THR A 285 7.71 17.38 20.49
CA THR A 285 8.25 17.90 21.75
C THR A 285 9.32 16.96 22.29
N LEU A 286 10.56 17.44 22.37
CA LEU A 286 11.66 16.74 23.02
C LEU A 286 11.74 17.14 24.49
N THR A 287 11.64 16.16 25.39
CA THR A 287 11.77 16.35 26.84
C THR A 287 13.11 15.83 27.32
N ILE A 288 13.99 16.75 27.70
CA ILE A 288 15.30 16.49 28.27
C ILE A 288 15.13 16.17 29.76
N GLN A 289 15.44 14.94 30.13
CA GLN A 289 15.49 14.52 31.52
C GLN A 289 16.92 14.59 32.03
N LYS A 290 17.13 15.38 33.08
CA LYS A 290 18.42 15.54 33.73
C LYS A 290 18.93 14.17 34.19
N GLN A 291 20.12 13.80 33.74
CA GLN A 291 20.74 12.56 34.19
C GLN A 291 20.96 12.61 35.70
N ALA A 292 20.46 11.60 36.42
CA ALA A 292 20.68 11.46 37.85
C ALA A 292 22.19 11.38 38.11
N LYS A 293 22.76 12.43 38.73
CA LYS A 293 24.17 12.44 39.14
C LYS A 293 24.37 11.33 40.19
N LYS A 294 24.84 10.15 39.75
CA LYS A 294 25.33 9.06 40.62
C LYS A 294 26.38 9.55 41.64
N SER A 295 27.04 10.69 41.37
CA SER A 295 28.09 11.23 42.24
C SER A 295 27.62 11.80 43.58
N LYS A 296 26.35 12.21 43.74
CA LYS A 296 25.90 12.77 45.03
C LYS A 296 25.66 11.69 46.09
N GLN A 297 25.20 10.50 45.72
CA GLN A 297 25.02 9.39 46.67
C GLN A 297 26.35 8.81 47.14
N GLN A 298 27.37 8.70 46.28
CA GLN A 298 28.72 8.29 46.71
C GLN A 298 29.38 9.32 47.63
N THR A 299 29.20 10.62 47.36
CA THR A 299 29.75 11.67 48.23
C THR A 299 29.00 11.75 49.57
N ALA A 300 27.68 11.55 49.57
CA ALA A 300 26.87 11.50 50.79
C ALA A 300 27.18 10.26 51.65
N ALA A 301 27.31 9.07 51.03
CA ALA A 301 27.72 7.85 51.72
C ALA A 301 29.13 7.95 52.31
N THR A 302 30.04 8.67 51.63
CA THR A 302 31.41 8.92 52.15
C THR A 302 31.42 9.93 53.30
N ARG A 303 30.53 10.93 53.29
CA ARG A 303 30.41 11.94 54.36
C ARG A 303 29.69 11.41 55.60
N LEU A 304 28.65 10.59 55.43
CA LEU A 304 27.93 9.91 56.51
C LEU A 304 28.83 8.94 57.29
N ARG A 305 29.83 8.34 56.63
CA ARG A 305 30.84 7.49 57.29
C ARG A 305 31.86 8.27 58.14
N ARG A 306 32.07 9.58 57.89
CA ARG A 306 33.06 10.40 58.62
C ARG A 306 32.48 11.20 59.78
N ASN A 307 31.19 11.52 59.76
CA ASN A 307 30.59 12.31 60.84
C ASN A 307 29.10 11.94 61.03
N PRO A 308 28.78 11.02 61.96
CA PRO A 308 27.42 10.55 62.20
C PRO A 308 26.43 11.66 62.60
N GLY A 309 26.92 12.74 63.23
CA GLY A 309 26.09 13.87 63.66
C GLY A 309 25.47 14.68 62.52
N LEU A 310 26.02 14.59 61.31
CA LEU A 310 25.52 15.33 60.13
C LEU A 310 24.25 14.71 59.51
N ALA A 311 23.89 13.48 59.91
CA ALA A 311 22.75 12.77 59.35
C ALA A 311 21.40 13.46 59.67
N ALA A 312 21.28 14.03 60.87
CA ALA A 312 20.08 14.74 61.32
C ALA A 312 19.91 16.10 60.63
N GLU A 313 21.00 16.75 60.23
CA GLU A 313 20.99 18.05 59.57
C GLU A 313 20.71 17.95 58.06
N LEU A 314 21.21 16.90 57.42
CA LEU A 314 20.92 16.60 56.00
C LEU A 314 19.47 16.12 55.76
N ALA A 315 18.86 15.44 56.75
CA ALA A 315 17.47 14.99 56.67
C ALA A 315 16.47 16.16 56.72
N ARG A 316 16.80 17.28 57.37
CA ARG A 316 15.94 18.47 57.45
C ARG A 316 15.98 19.36 56.20
N ASN A 317 17.06 19.30 55.41
CA ASN A 317 17.24 20.11 54.19
C ASN A 317 17.00 19.33 52.89
N GLY A 318 16.53 18.09 52.98
CA GLY A 318 16.30 17.19 51.87
C GLY A 318 14.92 17.32 51.23
N GLU A 319 14.41 18.54 51.00
CA GLU A 319 13.31 18.68 50.04
C GLU A 319 13.84 18.24 48.68
N ALA A 320 13.27 17.16 48.16
CA ALA A 320 13.52 16.67 46.82
C ALA A 320 13.09 17.78 45.85
N LYS A 321 14.04 18.66 45.48
CA LYS A 321 13.84 19.59 44.37
C LYS A 321 13.38 18.77 43.19
N THR A 322 12.11 18.89 42.84
CA THR A 322 11.52 18.33 41.63
C THR A 322 12.41 18.74 40.48
N ASP A 323 13.14 17.79 39.91
CA ASP A 323 14.05 18.04 38.80
C ASP A 323 13.21 18.64 37.67
N LYS A 324 13.43 19.93 37.39
CA LYS A 324 12.72 20.64 36.32
C LYS A 324 12.99 19.91 35.01
N LYS A 325 11.94 19.34 34.41
CA LYS A 325 11.98 18.80 33.06
C LYS A 325 12.06 19.97 32.08
N LEU A 326 12.98 19.87 31.13
CA LEU A 326 13.12 20.85 30.06
C LEU A 326 12.43 20.27 28.83
N SER A 327 11.38 20.92 28.34
CA SER A 327 10.67 20.52 27.12
C SER A 327 10.90 21.55 26.02
N ILE A 328 11.23 21.08 24.83
CA ILE A 328 11.57 21.89 23.67
C ILE A 328 10.68 21.43 22.51
N VAL A 329 9.99 22.37 21.87
CA VAL A 329 9.26 22.09 20.63
C VAL A 329 10.27 22.01 19.50
N VAL A 330 10.26 20.89 18.76
CA VAL A 330 11.12 20.68 17.59
C VAL A 330 10.25 20.67 16.34
N LYS A 331 10.74 21.30 15.28
CA LYS A 331 10.07 21.41 13.98
C LYS A 331 10.74 20.49 12.96
N ASP A 332 10.01 20.18 11.88
CA ASP A 332 10.49 19.41 10.74
C ASP A 332 11.08 18.06 11.13
N VAL A 333 10.32 17.29 11.92
CA VAL A 333 10.70 15.92 12.24
C VAL A 333 10.24 14.99 11.12
N VAL A 334 11.19 14.24 10.56
CA VAL A 334 10.95 13.29 9.47
C VAL A 334 11.59 11.96 9.84
N VAL A 335 10.90 10.86 9.60
CA VAL A 335 11.48 9.51 9.61
C VAL A 335 11.39 8.95 8.20
N ASP A 336 12.53 8.78 7.54
CA ASP A 336 12.63 8.23 6.18
C ASP A 336 13.60 7.04 6.13
N GLY A 337 13.91 6.55 4.93
CA GLY A 337 14.83 5.41 4.74
C GLY A 337 16.27 5.67 5.20
N ASN A 338 16.63 6.93 5.45
CA ASN A 338 17.90 7.35 6.05
C ASN A 338 17.80 7.54 7.57
N GLY A 339 16.60 7.46 8.15
CA GLY A 339 16.36 7.52 9.60
C GLY A 339 15.62 8.74 10.09
N LEU A 340 15.82 9.04 11.36
CA LEU A 340 15.19 10.15 12.06
C LEU A 340 15.98 11.44 11.83
N LYS A 341 15.35 12.41 11.18
CA LYS A 341 15.85 13.78 11.02
C LYS A 341 15.02 14.71 11.90
N ILE A 342 15.69 15.61 12.61
CA ILE A 342 15.06 16.64 13.43
C ILE A 342 15.61 17.99 12.99
N GLY A 343 14.77 18.82 12.38
CA GLY A 343 15.13 20.15 11.89
C GLY A 343 15.58 20.14 10.43
N GLY A 344 15.05 21.07 9.63
CA GLY A 344 15.53 21.36 8.29
C GLY A 344 16.82 22.19 8.28
N ALA A 345 17.41 22.36 7.09
CA ALA A 345 18.51 23.30 6.90
C ALA A 345 18.08 24.71 7.37
N GLY A 346 18.77 25.24 8.39
CA GLY A 346 18.48 26.56 8.95
C GLY A 346 17.50 26.61 10.13
N VAL A 347 17.05 25.48 10.68
CA VAL A 347 16.21 25.48 11.89
C VAL A 347 17.09 25.63 13.14
N THR A 348 17.14 26.86 13.66
CA THR A 348 17.72 27.18 14.97
C THR A 348 16.71 26.81 16.05
N ASN A 349 16.98 25.76 16.83
CA ASN A 349 16.20 25.47 18.03
C ASN A 349 16.74 26.31 19.19
N TYR A 350 15.87 27.10 19.80
CA TYR A 350 16.21 27.91 20.96
C TYR A 350 15.94 27.13 22.24
N LEU A 351 16.95 27.02 23.11
CA LEU A 351 16.74 26.65 24.50
C LEU A 351 16.01 27.80 25.19
N PRO A 352 15.09 27.50 26.13
CA PRO A 352 14.50 28.53 26.96
C PRO A 352 15.57 29.22 27.79
N ASP A 353 15.27 30.46 28.17
CA ASP A 353 16.18 31.29 28.96
C ASP A 353 16.63 30.54 30.22
N PHE A 354 17.94 30.40 30.37
CA PHE A 354 18.52 29.74 31.52
C PHE A 354 19.13 30.78 32.44
N LYS A 355 18.69 30.81 33.71
CA LYS A 355 19.27 31.71 34.71
C LYS A 355 20.30 30.97 35.57
N VAL A 356 21.49 31.55 35.69
CA VAL A 356 22.53 31.13 36.65
C VAL A 356 22.61 32.19 37.75
N GLY A 357 22.09 31.86 38.93
CA GLY A 357 21.98 32.81 40.03
C GLY A 357 20.91 33.89 39.79
N THR A 358 21.06 35.04 40.45
CA THR A 358 20.16 36.20 40.27
C THR A 358 20.61 37.15 39.15
N THR A 359 21.83 36.99 38.65
CA THR A 359 22.51 37.99 37.81
C THR A 359 22.71 37.57 36.36
N ALA A 360 22.85 36.27 36.04
CA ALA A 360 23.07 35.83 34.67
C ALA A 360 21.82 35.19 34.10
N THR A 361 21.29 35.75 33.01
CA THR A 361 20.25 35.16 32.17
C THR A 361 20.85 34.90 30.80
N PHE A 362 20.90 33.64 30.39
CA PHE A 362 21.31 33.23 29.06
C PHE A 362 20.05 33.16 28.20
N THR A 363 19.83 34.19 27.38
CA THR A 363 18.70 34.28 26.46
C THR A 363 19.10 33.84 25.06
N GLN A 364 18.12 33.37 24.27
CA GLN A 364 18.31 33.02 22.85
C GLN A 364 19.42 31.99 22.57
N MET A 365 19.68 31.07 23.51
CA MET A 365 20.67 30.02 23.29
C MET A 365 20.21 29.09 22.17
N ALA A 366 20.96 29.02 21.08
CA ALA A 366 20.72 28.12 19.97
C ALA A 366 21.46 26.79 20.16
N PHE A 367 20.86 25.68 19.74
CA PHE A 367 21.57 24.42 19.57
C PHE A 367 21.16 23.72 18.28
N THR A 368 22.11 22.97 17.72
CA THR A 368 21.90 22.08 16.58
C THR A 368 22.07 20.66 17.08
N VAL A 369 21.04 19.82 16.90
CA VAL A 369 21.18 18.38 17.13
C VAL A 369 21.75 17.79 15.85
N VAL A 370 23.00 17.32 15.91
CA VAL A 370 23.57 16.48 14.86
C VAL A 370 23.29 15.04 15.27
N VAL A 371 22.38 14.39 14.56
CA VAL A 371 22.17 12.93 14.65
C VAL A 371 23.18 12.31 13.69
N ASN A 372 24.22 11.67 14.21
CA ASN A 372 25.20 10.92 13.42
C ASN A 372 24.68 9.53 13.09
#